data_AF-I2QD60-F1
#
_entry.id   AF-I2QD60-F1
#
_cell.length_a   1.000
_cell.length_b   1.000
_cell.length_c   1.000
_cell.angle_alpha   90.00
_cell.angle_beta   90.00
_cell.angle_gamma   90.00
#
_symmetry.space_group_name_H-M   'P 1'
#
loop_
_entity.id
_entity.type
_entity.pdbx_description
1 polymer ?
#
loop_
_entity_poly.entity_id
_entity_poly.type
_entity_poly.pdbx_seq_one_letter_code
_entity_poly.pdbx_strand_id
1 'polypeptide(L)'
;MSFWTRHQIFEKNSIILIVGILLVIAIGGLVEITPLFYLKSTIEAVDGIRPYTPLELAGRNVYIREGCYLCHSQMIRPLRDEVERYGHFSLAAESMYDHPFQWGSKRTGPDLARVGAKYSDDWHVTHLTNPRAIVPQSVMPGYPFLSQTEVDPDTIADHMRTLRTVGTPYTDDQIANAGADMKAQADPDNAGSDAFTKRYAKAVVRNFDGKAGTPTEMDALIAYLQMLGTLVDFKIYNEKANLR
;
A
#
# COMPACT_ATOMS: atom_id res chain seq x y z
N MET A 1 -56.78 2.26 -6.92
CA MET A 1 -56.07 3.47 -6.43
C MET A 1 -54.91 3.75 -7.37
N SER A 2 -54.76 5.01 -7.80
CA SER A 2 -53.64 5.43 -8.64
C SER A 2 -52.32 5.36 -7.87
N PHE A 3 -51.21 5.10 -8.57
CA PHE A 3 -49.85 5.11 -8.02
C PHE A 3 -49.57 6.42 -7.26
N TRP A 4 -50.00 7.54 -7.82
CA TRP A 4 -49.88 8.88 -7.24
C TRP A 4 -50.59 9.03 -5.90
N THR A 5 -51.75 8.38 -5.73
CA THR A 5 -52.49 8.39 -4.45
C THR A 5 -51.75 7.61 -3.36
N ARG A 6 -50.97 6.59 -3.71
CA ARG A 6 -50.14 5.83 -2.74
C ARG A 6 -48.86 6.58 -2.38
N HIS A 7 -48.30 7.35 -3.32
CA HIS A 7 -47.07 8.12 -3.10
C HIS A 7 -47.25 9.28 -2.09
N GLN A 8 -48.46 9.85 -2.00
CA GLN A 8 -48.78 10.91 -1.04
C GLN A 8 -48.47 10.56 0.43
N ILE A 9 -48.39 9.27 0.78
CA ILE A 9 -48.01 8.82 2.13
C ILE A 9 -46.57 9.27 2.44
N PHE A 10 -45.66 9.18 1.47
CA PHE A 10 -44.27 9.64 1.62
C PHE A 10 -44.18 11.16 1.59
N GLU A 11 -44.94 11.83 0.71
CA GLU A 11 -44.92 13.30 0.60
C GLU A 11 -45.45 14.02 1.85
N LYS A 12 -46.47 13.44 2.51
CA LYS A 12 -47.15 14.07 3.66
C LYS A 12 -46.57 13.66 5.02
N ASN A 13 -45.73 12.61 5.07
CA ASN A 13 -45.14 12.11 6.31
C ASN A 13 -43.62 12.08 6.21
N SER A 14 -42.97 13.10 6.77
CA SER A 14 -41.50 13.25 6.74
C SER A 14 -40.75 12.06 7.34
N ILE A 15 -41.27 11.45 8.41
CA ILE A 15 -40.67 10.26 9.02
C ILE A 15 -40.68 9.06 8.06
N ILE A 16 -41.81 8.83 7.38
CA ILE A 16 -41.94 7.72 6.42
C ILE A 16 -41.03 7.95 5.22
N LEU A 17 -40.90 9.20 4.75
CA LEU A 17 -39.97 9.58 3.69
C LEU A 17 -38.51 9.30 4.07
N ILE A 18 -38.08 9.72 5.26
CA ILE A 18 -36.70 9.51 5.73
C ILE A 18 -36.39 8.01 5.84
N VAL A 19 -37.30 7.22 6.42
CA VAL A 19 -37.12 5.76 6.51
C VAL A 19 -37.04 5.13 5.11
N GLY A 20 -37.89 5.56 4.18
CA GLY A 20 -37.84 5.11 2.79
C GLY A 20 -36.50 5.42 2.11
N ILE A 21 -35.98 6.64 2.27
CA ILE A 21 -34.68 7.05 1.72
C ILE A 21 -33.54 6.20 2.30
N LEU A 22 -33.53 6.01 3.63
CA LEU A 22 -32.49 5.20 4.29
C LEU A 22 -32.49 3.76 3.78
N LEU A 23 -33.66 3.15 3.60
CA LEU A 23 -33.77 1.78 3.07
C LEU A 23 -33.27 1.70 1.63
N VAL A 24 -33.62 2.67 0.77
CA VAL A 24 -33.19 2.66 -0.64
C VAL A 24 -31.68 2.87 -0.76
N ILE A 25 -31.08 3.79 0.02
CA ILE A 25 -29.63 4.02 0.02
C ILE A 25 -28.87 2.80 0.56
N ALA A 26 -29.39 2.15 1.62
CA ALA A 26 -28.73 0.99 2.22
C ALA A 26 -28.62 -0.21 1.27
N ILE A 27 -29.57 -0.37 0.32
CA ILE A 27 -29.54 -1.48 -0.65
C ILE A 27 -28.25 -1.45 -1.48
N GLY A 28 -27.80 -0.28 -1.95
CA GLY A 28 -26.57 -0.18 -2.74
C GLY A 28 -25.34 -0.67 -1.97
N GLY A 29 -25.17 -0.18 -0.74
CA GLY A 29 -24.06 -0.62 0.13
C GLY A 29 -24.13 -2.11 0.48
N LEU A 30 -25.33 -2.66 0.73
CA LEU A 30 -25.51 -4.08 1.01
C LEU A 30 -25.15 -4.95 -0.21
N VAL A 31 -25.50 -4.55 -1.42
CA VAL A 31 -25.25 -5.33 -2.63
C VAL A 31 -23.79 -5.23 -3.09
N GLU A 32 -23.15 -4.08 -2.94
CA GLU A 32 -21.78 -3.87 -3.44
C GLU A 32 -20.70 -4.26 -2.41
N ILE A 33 -20.89 -3.92 -1.13
CA ILE A 33 -19.83 -4.07 -0.11
C ILE A 33 -19.91 -5.42 0.60
N THR A 34 -21.11 -5.83 1.02
CA THR A 34 -21.26 -7.02 1.88
C THR A 34 -20.74 -8.30 1.22
N PRO A 35 -21.00 -8.60 -0.07
CA PRO A 35 -20.48 -9.82 -0.70
C PRO A 35 -18.95 -9.90 -0.72
N LEU A 36 -18.24 -8.77 -0.79
CA LEU A 36 -16.78 -8.74 -0.84
C LEU A 36 -16.13 -9.27 0.45
N PHE A 37 -16.82 -9.25 1.60
CA PHE A 37 -16.33 -9.85 2.84
C PHE A 37 -16.39 -11.39 2.85
N TYR A 38 -17.26 -11.99 2.05
CA TYR A 38 -17.52 -13.44 2.08
C TYR A 38 -17.02 -14.19 0.85
N LEU A 39 -16.93 -13.51 -0.30
CA LEU A 39 -16.53 -14.11 -1.56
C LEU A 39 -15.01 -14.25 -1.66
N LYS A 40 -14.47 -15.33 -1.12
CA LYS A 40 -13.02 -15.65 -1.25
C LYS A 40 -12.52 -15.70 -2.70
N SER A 41 -13.41 -15.93 -3.67
CA SER A 41 -13.09 -15.91 -5.10
C SER A 41 -12.68 -14.53 -5.64
N THR A 42 -12.88 -13.44 -4.90
CA THR A 42 -12.45 -12.09 -5.33
C THR A 42 -10.99 -11.80 -5.00
N ILE A 43 -10.32 -12.70 -4.27
CA ILE A 43 -8.91 -12.60 -3.95
C ILE A 43 -8.20 -13.76 -4.64
N GLU A 44 -7.26 -13.44 -5.51
CA GLU A 44 -6.49 -14.45 -6.23
C GLU A 44 -5.60 -15.22 -5.24
N ALA A 45 -5.50 -16.54 -5.44
CA ALA A 45 -4.53 -17.33 -4.71
C ALA A 45 -3.13 -16.98 -5.20
N VAL A 46 -2.37 -16.26 -4.38
CA VAL A 46 -0.98 -15.91 -4.64
C VAL A 46 -0.12 -16.39 -3.48
N ASP A 47 1.01 -17.00 -3.81
CA ASP A 47 1.99 -17.41 -2.83
C ASP A 47 2.98 -16.29 -2.54
N GLY A 48 3.35 -16.14 -1.27
CA GLY A 48 4.47 -15.29 -0.85
C GLY A 48 4.16 -13.83 -0.56
N ILE A 49 2.88 -13.43 -0.49
CA ILE A 49 2.49 -12.14 0.09
C ILE A 49 2.71 -12.17 1.60
N ARG A 50 3.55 -11.26 2.09
CA ARG A 50 3.80 -11.04 3.53
C ARG A 50 3.37 -9.64 3.94
N PRO A 51 3.10 -9.41 5.24
CA PRO A 51 3.01 -8.06 5.78
C PRO A 51 4.27 -7.23 5.50
N TYR A 52 4.11 -5.91 5.53
CA TYR A 52 5.23 -4.98 5.49
C TYR A 52 6.20 -5.23 6.64
N THR A 53 7.49 -5.02 6.40
CA THR A 53 8.46 -4.90 7.49
C THR A 53 8.20 -3.61 8.29
N PRO A 54 8.78 -3.44 9.49
CA PRO A 54 8.61 -2.21 10.27
C PRO A 54 9.08 -0.96 9.51
N LEU A 55 10.21 -1.03 8.80
CA LEU A 55 10.73 0.09 8.00
C LEU A 55 9.87 0.37 6.76
N GLU A 56 9.43 -0.67 6.04
CA GLU A 56 8.49 -0.54 4.90
C GLU A 56 7.16 0.07 5.36
N LEU A 57 6.65 -0.31 6.53
CA LEU A 57 5.42 0.24 7.10
C LEU A 57 5.58 1.72 7.48
N ALA A 58 6.70 2.09 8.08
CA ALA A 58 7.02 3.50 8.33
C ALA A 58 7.10 4.29 7.02
N GLY A 59 7.74 3.72 5.98
CA GLY A 59 7.83 4.32 4.65
C GLY A 59 6.48 4.52 3.98
N ARG A 60 5.59 3.53 4.12
CA ARG A 60 4.21 3.63 3.66
C ARG A 60 3.45 4.74 4.37
N ASN A 61 3.65 4.90 5.68
CA ASN A 61 3.03 5.99 6.43
C ASN A 61 3.56 7.36 5.98
N VAL A 62 4.86 7.47 5.67
CA VAL A 62 5.45 8.66 5.04
C VAL A 62 4.84 8.91 3.66
N TYR A 63 4.73 7.89 2.81
CA TYR A 63 4.09 7.99 1.49
C TYR A 63 2.66 8.56 1.56
N ILE A 64 1.89 8.12 2.57
CA ILE A 64 0.54 8.63 2.84
C ILE A 64 0.59 10.07 3.36
N ARG A 65 1.46 10.36 4.33
CA ARG A 65 1.61 11.70 4.93
C ARG A 65 1.97 12.77 3.89
N GLU A 66 2.89 12.43 2.99
CA GLU A 66 3.34 13.33 1.92
C GLU A 66 2.35 13.43 0.74
N GLY A 67 1.26 12.66 0.76
CA GLY A 67 0.23 12.73 -0.27
C GLY A 67 0.69 12.22 -1.63
N CYS A 68 1.68 11.31 -1.67
CA CYS A 68 2.20 10.74 -2.93
C CYS A 68 1.07 10.13 -3.79
N TYR A 69 0.04 9.57 -3.13
CA TYR A 69 -1.16 9.00 -3.77
C TYR A 69 -1.99 10.00 -4.59
N LEU A 70 -1.81 11.32 -4.40
CA LEU A 70 -2.48 12.36 -5.20
C LEU A 70 -1.93 12.45 -6.62
N CYS A 71 -0.69 11.97 -6.82
CA CYS A 71 0.02 12.02 -8.11
C CYS A 71 0.29 10.64 -8.69
N HIS A 72 0.47 9.63 -7.84
CA HIS A 72 0.88 8.28 -8.21
C HIS A 72 -0.18 7.26 -7.82
N SER A 73 -0.52 6.38 -8.75
CA SER A 73 -1.33 5.21 -8.47
C SER A 73 -0.49 3.99 -8.15
N GLN A 74 -1.06 3.06 -7.39
CA GLN A 74 -0.54 1.71 -7.24
C GLN A 74 -1.61 0.68 -7.66
N MET A 75 -2.02 0.76 -8.92
CA MET A 75 -2.99 -0.19 -9.50
C MET A 75 -2.83 -0.21 -11.02
N ILE A 76 -2.17 -1.24 -11.54
CA ILE A 76 -1.98 -1.44 -12.98
C ILE A 76 -3.21 -2.14 -13.54
N ARG A 77 -3.82 -1.54 -14.56
CA ARG A 77 -5.02 -2.08 -15.21
C ARG A 77 -4.65 -3.21 -16.19
N PRO A 78 -5.55 -4.17 -16.46
CA PRO A 78 -5.32 -5.27 -17.39
C PRO A 78 -5.46 -4.82 -18.86
N LEU A 79 -4.75 -3.76 -19.24
CA LEU A 79 -4.65 -3.25 -20.59
C LEU A 79 -3.23 -3.49 -21.10
N ARG A 80 -3.10 -3.91 -22.37
CA ARG A 80 -1.79 -4.21 -22.96
C ARG A 80 -0.78 -3.06 -22.81
N ASP A 81 -1.19 -1.82 -23.10
CA ASP A 81 -0.30 -0.65 -22.97
C ASP A 81 0.17 -0.41 -21.52
N GLU A 82 -0.69 -0.69 -20.53
CA GLU A 82 -0.28 -0.59 -19.13
C GLU A 82 0.68 -1.70 -18.73
N VAL A 83 0.44 -2.91 -19.22
CA VAL A 83 1.31 -4.06 -18.94
C VAL A 83 2.69 -3.86 -19.55
N GLU A 84 2.77 -3.36 -20.79
CA GLU A 84 4.05 -3.04 -21.44
C GLU A 84 4.79 -1.91 -20.72
N ARG A 85 4.07 -0.92 -20.15
CA ARG A 85 4.68 0.23 -19.46
C ARG A 85 5.11 -0.05 -18.03
N TYR A 86 4.29 -0.76 -17.27
CA TYR A 86 4.44 -0.91 -15.82
C TYR A 86 4.73 -2.33 -15.37
N GLY A 87 4.43 -3.35 -16.18
CA GLY A 87 4.55 -4.76 -15.83
C GLY A 87 3.20 -5.42 -15.56
N HIS A 88 3.18 -6.62 -14.99
CA HIS A 88 1.95 -7.38 -14.78
C HIS A 88 0.88 -6.55 -14.06
N PHE A 89 -0.37 -6.67 -14.51
CA PHE A 89 -1.51 -5.97 -13.89
C PHE A 89 -1.62 -6.32 -12.41
N SER A 90 -2.19 -5.41 -11.62
CA SER A 90 -2.30 -5.58 -10.18
C SER A 90 -3.35 -6.63 -9.84
N LEU A 91 -3.03 -7.53 -8.92
CA LEU A 91 -3.94 -8.52 -8.35
C LEU A 91 -4.53 -7.99 -7.03
N ALA A 92 -5.75 -8.37 -6.70
CA ALA A 92 -6.41 -7.93 -5.47
C ALA A 92 -5.64 -8.38 -4.21
N ALA A 93 -5.02 -9.57 -4.27
CA ALA A 93 -4.24 -10.12 -3.18
C ALA A 93 -3.01 -9.29 -2.77
N GLU A 94 -2.51 -8.43 -3.65
CA GLU A 94 -1.33 -7.60 -3.36
C GLU A 94 -1.62 -6.48 -2.37
N SER A 95 -2.86 -5.98 -2.37
CA SER A 95 -3.33 -4.95 -1.45
C SER A 95 -4.06 -5.51 -0.24
N MET A 96 -3.95 -6.82 0.02
CA MET A 96 -4.69 -7.47 1.12
C MET A 96 -4.32 -6.92 2.51
N TYR A 97 -3.10 -6.43 2.68
CA TYR A 97 -2.60 -5.83 3.92
C TYR A 97 -2.55 -4.29 3.88
N ASP A 98 -3.12 -3.69 2.83
CA ASP A 98 -3.15 -2.25 2.70
C ASP A 98 -4.31 -1.63 3.48
N HIS A 99 -3.96 -1.04 4.63
CA HIS A 99 -4.89 -0.25 5.42
C HIS A 99 -4.39 1.20 5.51
N PRO A 100 -5.00 2.17 4.81
CA PRO A 100 -5.98 2.03 3.71
C PRO A 100 -5.33 1.67 2.37
N PHE A 101 -6.08 1.14 1.41
CA PHE A 101 -5.60 0.83 0.05
C PHE A 101 -4.90 2.04 -0.62
N GLN A 102 -3.85 1.79 -1.43
CA GLN A 102 -3.06 2.83 -2.12
C GLN A 102 -3.34 2.89 -3.64
N TRP A 103 -4.46 2.32 -4.08
CA TRP A 103 -4.90 2.43 -5.46
C TRP A 103 -5.17 3.91 -5.76
N GLY A 104 -4.47 4.46 -6.76
CA GLY A 104 -4.60 5.87 -7.09
C GLY A 104 -5.86 6.16 -7.89
N SER A 105 -6.34 7.39 -7.78
CA SER A 105 -7.42 7.92 -8.61
C SER A 105 -6.92 8.85 -9.73
N LYS A 106 -5.62 9.18 -9.73
CA LYS A 106 -4.97 10.09 -10.67
C LYS A 106 -3.53 9.64 -10.96
N ARG A 107 -3.04 9.97 -12.16
CA ARG A 107 -1.65 9.76 -12.59
C ARG A 107 -1.09 11.07 -13.15
N THR A 108 -0.58 11.92 -12.25
CA THR A 108 0.29 13.05 -12.64
C THR A 108 1.72 12.55 -12.79
N GLY A 109 2.15 11.64 -11.91
CA GLY A 109 3.33 10.81 -12.11
C GLY A 109 2.96 9.40 -12.58
N PRO A 110 3.97 8.55 -12.90
CA PRO A 110 3.74 7.17 -13.32
C PRO A 110 3.15 6.30 -12.20
N ASP A 111 2.57 5.15 -12.57
CA ASP A 111 2.15 4.13 -11.59
C ASP A 111 3.37 3.52 -10.87
N LEU A 112 3.22 3.22 -9.58
CA LEU A 112 4.28 2.72 -8.70
C LEU A 112 4.10 1.27 -8.25
N ALA A 113 3.04 0.56 -8.64
CA ALA A 113 2.73 -0.80 -8.17
C ALA A 113 3.83 -1.84 -8.48
N ARG A 114 4.77 -1.51 -9.36
CA ARG A 114 5.87 -2.37 -9.82
C ARG A 114 7.20 -1.61 -9.88
N VAL A 115 7.39 -0.62 -9.02
CA VAL A 115 8.63 0.17 -9.00
C VAL A 115 9.77 -0.58 -8.30
N GLY A 116 9.47 -1.60 -7.50
CA GLY A 116 10.47 -2.39 -6.79
C GLY A 116 11.56 -2.94 -7.72
N ALA A 117 12.81 -2.72 -7.34
CA ALA A 117 14.02 -3.08 -8.09
C ALA A 117 14.16 -2.45 -9.49
N LYS A 118 13.28 -1.54 -9.91
CA LYS A 118 13.37 -0.86 -11.22
C LYS A 118 14.41 0.25 -11.25
N TYR A 119 14.63 0.90 -10.11
CA TYR A 119 15.62 1.96 -9.93
C TYR A 119 16.51 1.66 -8.71
N SER A 120 17.73 2.18 -8.70
CA SER A 120 18.62 2.06 -7.55
C SER A 120 18.16 2.95 -6.40
N ASP A 121 18.61 2.64 -5.19
CA ASP A 121 18.31 3.43 -4.00
C ASP A 121 18.87 4.86 -4.16
N ASP A 122 20.11 5.01 -4.68
CA ASP A 122 20.69 6.32 -5.03
C ASP A 122 19.85 7.13 -6.02
N TRP A 123 19.22 6.45 -7.00
CA TRP A 123 18.30 7.10 -7.93
C TRP A 123 17.08 7.62 -7.18
N HIS A 124 16.51 6.82 -6.27
CA HIS A 124 15.39 7.25 -5.44
C HIS A 124 15.77 8.42 -4.53
N VAL A 125 16.92 8.39 -3.86
CA VAL A 125 17.42 9.50 -3.04
C VAL A 125 17.55 10.77 -3.86
N THR A 126 18.20 10.69 -5.02
CA THR A 126 18.41 11.84 -5.91
C THR A 126 17.09 12.38 -6.42
N HIS A 127 16.20 11.50 -6.88
CA HIS A 127 14.88 11.84 -7.38
C HIS A 127 14.01 12.48 -6.30
N LEU A 128 13.92 11.89 -5.11
CA LEU A 128 13.10 12.40 -4.02
C LEU A 128 13.65 13.74 -3.50
N THR A 129 14.97 13.90 -3.43
CA THR A 129 15.60 15.17 -3.02
C THR A 129 15.30 16.29 -4.00
N ASN A 130 15.53 16.05 -5.30
CA ASN A 130 15.24 17.01 -6.35
C ASN A 130 14.88 16.29 -7.66
N PRO A 131 13.58 16.08 -7.95
CA PRO A 131 13.15 15.34 -9.13
C PRO A 131 13.65 15.94 -10.45
N ARG A 132 13.80 17.27 -10.49
CA ARG A 132 14.25 18.03 -11.66
C ARG A 132 15.75 17.88 -11.94
N ALA A 133 16.54 17.37 -10.99
CA ALA A 133 17.96 17.10 -11.20
C ALA A 133 18.21 15.96 -12.20
N ILE A 134 17.31 14.97 -12.24
CA ILE A 134 17.44 13.80 -13.11
C ILE A 134 16.32 13.66 -14.14
N VAL A 135 15.16 14.29 -13.89
CA VAL A 135 14.04 14.37 -14.82
C VAL A 135 13.67 15.85 -14.94
N PRO A 136 14.32 16.62 -15.84
CA PRO A 136 14.17 18.08 -15.91
C PRO A 136 12.73 18.58 -16.06
N GLN A 137 11.88 17.81 -16.74
CA GLN A 137 10.47 18.08 -16.95
C GLN A 137 9.56 17.61 -15.80
N SER A 138 10.11 17.09 -14.70
CA SER A 138 9.33 16.58 -13.59
C SER A 138 8.57 17.71 -12.89
N VAL A 139 7.27 17.49 -12.71
CA VAL A 139 6.38 18.35 -11.91
C VAL A 139 6.31 17.91 -10.45
N MET A 140 7.03 16.84 -10.08
CA MET A 140 7.04 16.32 -8.71
C MET A 140 7.72 17.30 -7.74
N PRO A 141 7.15 17.57 -6.55
CA PRO A 141 7.81 18.33 -5.49
C PRO A 141 9.11 17.66 -5.03
N GLY A 142 10.03 18.46 -4.47
CA GLY A 142 11.24 17.92 -3.84
C GLY A 142 10.98 17.66 -2.36
N TYR A 143 11.49 16.54 -1.85
CA TYR A 143 11.37 16.06 -0.48
C TYR A 143 12.74 15.91 0.22
N PRO A 144 13.64 16.91 0.19
CA PRO A 144 14.97 16.80 0.77
C PRO A 144 14.95 16.61 2.30
N PHE A 145 13.87 17.05 2.95
CA PHE A 145 13.67 16.97 4.41
C PHE A 145 13.51 15.53 4.92
N LEU A 146 13.14 14.58 4.07
CA LEU A 146 13.04 13.16 4.44
C LEU A 146 14.39 12.60 4.91
N SER A 147 15.48 13.14 4.36
CA SER A 147 16.84 12.74 4.74
C SER A 147 17.32 13.39 6.06
N GLN A 148 16.55 14.32 6.62
CA GLN A 148 16.89 15.06 7.85
C GLN A 148 16.06 14.60 9.06
N THR A 149 15.03 13.79 8.82
CA THR A 149 14.09 13.34 9.84
C THR A 149 14.29 11.85 10.07
N GLU A 150 14.58 11.46 11.30
CA GLU A 150 14.71 10.05 11.71
C GLU A 150 13.33 9.43 11.87
N VAL A 151 13.19 8.14 11.52
CA VAL A 151 11.96 7.41 11.85
C VAL A 151 11.96 7.04 13.33
N ASP A 152 10.78 7.10 13.95
CA ASP A 152 10.57 6.76 15.35
C ASP A 152 10.39 5.23 15.52
N PRO A 153 11.38 4.52 16.09
CA PRO A 153 11.29 3.08 16.29
C PRO A 153 10.34 2.68 17.43
N ASP A 154 9.95 3.61 18.30
CA ASP A 154 9.15 3.30 19.49
C ASP A 154 7.66 3.17 19.15
N THR A 155 7.19 3.89 18.13
CA THR A 155 5.77 3.88 17.72
C THR A 155 5.40 2.76 16.75
N ILE A 156 6.38 2.17 16.05
CA ILE A 156 6.09 1.21 14.98
C ILE A 156 5.44 -0.10 15.49
N ALA A 157 5.78 -0.50 16.72
CA ALA A 157 5.17 -1.68 17.34
C ALA A 157 3.65 -1.50 17.53
N ASP A 158 3.20 -0.30 17.88
CA ASP A 158 1.77 0.00 18.04
C ASP A 158 1.02 0.04 16.71
N HIS A 159 1.67 0.51 15.64
CA HIS A 159 1.12 0.40 14.28
C HIS A 159 0.93 -1.06 13.88
N MET A 160 1.92 -1.92 14.13
CA MET A 160 1.82 -3.36 13.83
C MET A 160 0.74 -4.05 14.67
N ARG A 161 0.60 -3.73 15.95
CA ARG A 161 -0.49 -4.23 16.81
C ARG A 161 -1.88 -3.82 16.29
N THR A 162 -2.00 -2.57 15.81
CA THR A 162 -3.24 -2.06 15.23
C THR A 162 -3.57 -2.80 13.93
N LEU A 163 -2.59 -2.96 13.05
CA LEU A 163 -2.75 -3.73 11.81
C LEU A 163 -3.10 -5.20 12.07
N ARG A 164 -2.53 -5.80 13.13
CA ARG A 164 -2.89 -7.14 13.57
C ARG A 164 -4.35 -7.24 14.00
N THR A 165 -4.88 -6.22 14.66
CA THR A 165 -6.29 -6.16 15.08
C THR A 165 -7.23 -6.16 13.87
N VAL A 166 -6.84 -5.56 12.75
CA VAL A 166 -7.63 -5.55 11.50
C VAL A 166 -7.31 -6.71 10.55
N GLY A 167 -6.47 -7.67 10.97
CA GLY A 167 -6.27 -8.94 10.27
C GLY A 167 -4.91 -9.14 9.58
N THR A 168 -3.98 -8.19 9.69
CA THR A 168 -2.61 -8.39 9.18
C THR A 168 -1.86 -9.41 10.06
N PRO A 169 -1.28 -10.49 9.53
CA PRO A 169 -0.76 -11.60 10.32
C PRO A 169 0.64 -11.33 10.91
N TYR A 170 0.79 -10.27 11.71
CA TYR A 170 2.02 -10.03 12.48
C TYR A 170 2.13 -11.00 13.67
N THR A 171 3.30 -11.61 13.85
CA THR A 171 3.60 -12.47 14.99
C THR A 171 3.99 -11.65 16.22
N ASP A 172 3.91 -12.26 17.42
CA ASP A 172 4.40 -11.62 18.64
C ASP A 172 5.91 -11.32 18.56
N ASP A 173 6.70 -12.20 17.93
CA ASP A 173 8.13 -12.00 17.71
C ASP A 173 8.40 -10.78 16.81
N GLN A 174 7.64 -10.62 15.72
CA GLN A 174 7.75 -9.45 14.84
C GLN A 174 7.41 -8.14 15.59
N ILE A 175 6.36 -8.14 16.41
CA ILE A 175 5.95 -6.94 17.17
C ILE A 175 6.98 -6.62 18.26
N ALA A 176 7.48 -7.63 18.97
CA ALA A 176 8.46 -7.44 20.05
C ALA A 176 9.80 -6.90 19.53
N ASN A 177 10.19 -7.26 18.31
CA ASN A 177 11.45 -6.83 17.70
C ASN A 177 11.30 -5.65 16.74
N ALA A 178 10.10 -5.04 16.61
CA ALA A 178 9.80 -4.12 15.52
C ALA A 178 10.80 -2.95 15.36
N GLY A 179 11.16 -2.28 16.46
CA GLY A 179 12.15 -1.19 16.43
C GLY A 179 13.58 -1.67 16.13
N ALA A 180 13.94 -2.88 16.56
CA ALA A 180 15.24 -3.48 16.24
C ALA A 180 15.31 -3.93 14.77
N ASP A 181 14.23 -4.53 14.27
CA ASP A 181 14.08 -4.98 12.88
C ASP A 181 14.08 -3.80 11.91
N MET A 182 13.48 -2.66 12.29
CA MET A 182 13.55 -1.42 11.53
C MET A 182 15.01 -0.96 11.31
N LYS A 183 15.81 -0.97 12.38
CA LYS A 183 17.23 -0.59 12.32
C LYS A 183 18.06 -1.63 11.57
N ALA A 184 17.81 -2.91 11.82
CA ALA A 184 18.50 -4.01 11.15
C ALA A 184 18.26 -3.99 9.64
N GLN A 185 17.07 -3.62 9.17
CA GLN A 185 16.79 -3.56 7.74
C GLN A 185 17.60 -2.48 7.00
N ALA A 186 17.87 -1.35 7.65
CA ALA A 186 18.60 -0.23 7.05
C ALA A 186 20.14 -0.36 7.16
N ASP A 187 20.62 -1.32 7.95
CA ASP A 187 22.04 -1.47 8.26
C ASP A 187 22.52 -2.91 7.96
N PRO A 188 23.20 -3.14 6.82
CA PRO A 188 23.72 -4.45 6.46
C PRO A 188 24.69 -5.04 7.48
N ASP A 189 25.39 -4.21 8.25
CA ASP A 189 26.38 -4.65 9.24
C ASP A 189 25.75 -4.89 10.62
N ASN A 190 24.43 -4.70 10.76
CA ASN A 190 23.72 -4.92 12.00
C ASN A 190 23.68 -6.41 12.38
N ALA A 191 24.03 -6.71 13.64
CA ALA A 191 24.00 -8.08 14.16
C ALA A 191 22.60 -8.73 14.10
N GLY A 192 21.53 -7.93 14.02
CA GLY A 192 20.14 -8.38 13.91
C GLY A 192 19.69 -8.75 12.50
N SER A 193 20.47 -8.49 11.45
CA SER A 193 20.05 -8.66 10.04
C SER A 193 19.67 -10.10 9.67
N ASP A 194 20.35 -11.08 10.25
CA ASP A 194 20.02 -12.50 10.07
C ASP A 194 18.68 -12.88 10.72
N ALA A 195 18.40 -12.36 11.92
CA ALA A 195 17.15 -12.59 12.62
C ALA A 195 15.98 -11.90 11.89
N PHE A 196 16.20 -10.68 11.42
CA PHE A 196 15.27 -9.93 10.60
C PHE A 196 14.87 -10.69 9.32
N THR A 197 15.86 -11.19 8.55
CA THR A 197 15.60 -11.88 7.29
C THR A 197 14.82 -13.19 7.49
N LYS A 198 14.98 -13.84 8.65
CA LYS A 198 14.16 -15.01 9.04
C LYS A 198 12.72 -14.63 9.37
N ARG A 199 12.48 -13.47 9.99
CA ARG A 199 11.14 -12.95 10.30
C ARG A 199 10.39 -12.45 9.07
N TYR A 200 11.10 -11.92 8.08
CA TYR A 200 10.51 -11.30 6.89
C TYR A 200 11.11 -11.86 5.61
N ALA A 201 10.49 -12.92 5.08
CA ALA A 201 10.92 -13.54 3.83
C ALA A 201 10.94 -12.54 2.66
N LYS A 202 11.95 -12.62 1.79
CA LYS A 202 12.15 -11.70 0.65
C LYS A 202 12.39 -10.22 1.03
N ALA A 203 12.45 -9.87 2.30
CA ALA A 203 12.87 -8.52 2.69
C ALA A 203 14.35 -8.32 2.33
N VAL A 204 14.69 -7.12 1.87
CA VAL A 204 16.08 -6.78 1.57
C VAL A 204 16.63 -5.91 2.68
N VAL A 205 17.81 -6.27 3.16
CA VAL A 205 18.62 -5.50 4.09
C VAL A 205 19.67 -4.73 3.30
N ARG A 206 19.70 -3.41 3.43
CA ARG A 206 20.70 -2.52 2.84
C ARG A 206 20.55 -1.11 3.40
N ASN A 207 21.58 -0.29 3.21
CA ASN A 207 21.48 1.14 3.42
C ASN A 207 20.77 1.79 2.22
N PHE A 208 19.61 2.41 2.45
CA PHE A 208 18.75 2.92 1.38
C PHE A 208 19.03 4.39 1.05
N ASP A 209 19.46 5.20 2.02
CA ASP A 209 19.74 6.62 1.81
C ASP A 209 21.24 6.98 1.75
N GLY A 210 22.12 6.00 2.01
CA GLY A 210 23.57 6.13 2.02
C GLY A 210 24.15 6.72 3.31
N LYS A 211 23.34 6.95 4.35
CA LYS A 211 23.77 7.51 5.64
C LYS A 211 23.89 6.44 6.71
N ALA A 212 24.90 6.58 7.57
CA ALA A 212 25.02 5.73 8.75
C ALA A 212 24.21 6.33 9.91
N GLY A 213 23.69 5.48 10.79
CA GLY A 213 23.00 5.90 12.02
C GLY A 213 21.57 5.37 12.11
N THR A 214 20.70 6.15 12.77
CA THR A 214 19.28 5.83 12.83
C THR A 214 18.67 5.98 11.43
N PRO A 215 17.81 5.04 10.99
CA PRO A 215 17.17 5.14 9.69
C PRO A 215 16.37 6.44 9.57
N THR A 216 16.41 7.05 8.39
CA THR A 216 15.66 8.27 8.10
C THR A 216 14.30 7.95 7.47
N GLU A 217 13.44 8.97 7.35
CA GLU A 217 12.22 8.85 6.56
C GLU A 217 12.52 8.60 5.08
N MET A 218 13.69 9.03 4.59
CA MET A 218 14.17 8.68 3.25
C MET A 218 14.41 7.17 3.15
N ASP A 219 15.13 6.57 4.11
CA ASP A 219 15.34 5.12 4.14
C ASP A 219 14.01 4.36 4.14
N ALA A 220 13.09 4.80 5.00
CA ALA A 220 11.79 4.17 5.14
C ALA A 220 10.99 4.22 3.84
N LEU A 221 10.89 5.40 3.22
CA LEU A 221 10.16 5.58 1.97
C LEU A 221 10.77 4.74 0.84
N ILE A 222 12.10 4.69 0.74
CA ILE A 222 12.77 3.89 -0.29
C ILE A 222 12.56 2.40 -0.01
N ALA A 223 12.66 1.93 1.23
CA ALA A 223 12.37 0.53 1.59
C ALA A 223 10.95 0.13 1.16
N TYR A 224 9.96 1.00 1.41
CA TYR A 224 8.59 0.80 0.94
C TYR A 224 8.52 0.72 -0.59
N LEU A 225 9.07 1.69 -1.31
CA LEU A 225 9.05 1.72 -2.79
C LEU A 225 9.76 0.50 -3.40
N GLN A 226 10.86 0.06 -2.81
CA GLN A 226 11.63 -1.10 -3.29
C GLN A 226 10.88 -2.43 -3.11
N MET A 227 9.94 -2.51 -2.18
CA MET A 227 9.12 -3.70 -1.97
C MET A 227 7.95 -3.77 -2.97
N LEU A 228 7.44 -2.64 -3.47
CA LEU A 228 6.25 -2.60 -4.31
C LEU A 228 6.33 -3.50 -5.55
N GLY A 229 5.46 -4.50 -5.59
CA GLY A 229 5.33 -5.44 -6.71
C GLY A 229 6.33 -6.58 -6.75
N THR A 230 7.13 -6.77 -5.69
CA THR A 230 8.18 -7.81 -5.63
C THR A 230 7.71 -9.13 -4.99
N LEU A 231 6.59 -9.11 -4.26
CA LEU A 231 6.18 -10.25 -3.44
C LEU A 231 5.49 -11.36 -4.25
N VAL A 232 4.78 -11.01 -5.31
CA VAL A 232 4.04 -11.95 -6.16
C VAL A 232 4.97 -12.61 -7.18
N ASP A 233 4.87 -13.95 -7.28
CA ASP A 233 5.43 -14.67 -8.41
C ASP A 233 4.38 -14.82 -9.53
N PHE A 234 4.49 -13.96 -10.55
CA PHE A 234 3.57 -13.96 -11.69
C PHE A 234 3.71 -15.18 -12.60
N LYS A 235 4.76 -16.02 -12.47
CA LYS A 235 4.92 -17.23 -13.28
C LYS A 235 3.94 -18.34 -12.89
N ILE A 236 3.51 -18.33 -11.62
CA ILE A 236 2.59 -19.31 -11.05
C ILE A 236 1.13 -18.87 -11.29
N TYR A 237 0.92 -17.59 -11.59
CA TYR A 237 -0.40 -17.04 -11.84
C TYR A 237 -1.01 -17.56 -13.16
N ASN A 238 -2.13 -18.27 -13.06
CA ASN A 238 -2.88 -18.75 -14.22
C ASN A 238 -3.98 -17.75 -14.61
N GLU A 239 -3.66 -16.85 -15.53
CA GLU A 239 -4.59 -15.85 -16.06
C GLU A 239 -5.90 -16.50 -16.57
N LYS A 240 -5.82 -17.65 -17.25
CA LYS A 240 -6.99 -18.34 -17.83
C LYS A 240 -7.91 -18.99 -16.80
N ALA A 241 -7.41 -19.31 -15.61
CA ALA A 241 -8.24 -19.88 -14.54
C ALA A 241 -9.10 -18.81 -13.83
N ASN A 242 -8.70 -17.53 -13.93
CA ASN A 242 -9.38 -16.40 -13.28
C ASN A 242 -10.16 -15.51 -14.27
N LEU A 243 -10.14 -15.82 -15.56
CA LEU A 243 -11.08 -15.25 -16.52
C LEU A 243 -12.49 -15.78 -16.19
N ARG A 244 -13.36 -14.90 -15.69
CA ARG A 244 -14.80 -15.14 -15.65
C ARG A 244 -15.40 -15.03 -17.05
#